data_AF-A0A267E584-F1
#
_entry.id   AF-A0A267E584-F1
#
_cell.length_a   1.000
_cell.length_b   1.000
_cell.length_c   1.000
_cell.angle_alpha   90.00
_cell.angle_beta   90.00
_cell.angle_gamma   90.00
#
_symmetry.space_group_name_H-M   'P 1'
#
loop_
_entity.id
_entity.type
_entity.pdbx_description
1 polymer ?
#
loop_
_entity_poly.entity_id
_entity_poly.type
_entity_poly.pdbx_seq_one_letter_code
_entity_poly.pdbx_strand_id
1 'polypeptide(L)'
;MASAAGGSGAECALKCELQFVRCCSAAAFVSETKTCIFSAEGNADFSSLVPGGSVYRKDKRRPDAGTFRLVQADGRTFQVIQHRSKGCLSFARGWVEYVRGFSDDTDFWTGLHKIHQLTGSSPKTLRVEATTWSDVLYVGEYSGFSVGSAINSYTMNYGSYLSSSSNMTSDSLAHNNGMQFSTMDRDNDGHSASCSVSRGNAGWWFKACSRSNPNGLYRDTASTDMHSVYWTGATSGSNEALKSIRLMLQLA
;
A
#
# COMPACT_ATOMS: atom_id res chain seq x y z
N MET A 1 4.16 -22.83 -5.29
CA MET A 1 3.05 -23.06 -4.34
C MET A 1 3.64 -23.33 -2.97
N ALA A 2 2.99 -22.88 -1.90
CA ALA A 2 3.39 -23.17 -0.52
C ALA A 2 2.57 -24.36 0.03
N SER A 3 3.03 -25.01 1.09
CA SER A 3 2.30 -26.12 1.72
C SER A 3 2.34 -26.06 3.25
N ALA A 4 1.29 -26.55 3.90
CA ALA A 4 1.22 -26.73 5.36
C ALA A 4 0.36 -27.95 5.71
N ALA A 5 0.51 -28.50 6.91
CA ALA A 5 -0.40 -29.55 7.39
C ALA A 5 -1.86 -29.04 7.38
N GLY A 6 -2.84 -29.92 7.16
CA GLY A 6 -4.26 -29.58 7.23
C GLY A 6 -5.15 -30.81 7.36
N GLY A 7 -6.36 -30.62 7.87
CA GLY A 7 -7.35 -31.67 8.06
C GLY A 7 -8.49 -31.66 7.05
N SER A 8 -8.69 -30.57 6.30
CA SER A 8 -9.76 -30.47 5.30
C SER A 8 -9.57 -29.31 4.31
N GLY A 9 -10.33 -29.32 3.21
CA GLY A 9 -10.39 -28.18 2.28
C GLY A 9 -10.86 -26.87 2.94
N ALA A 10 -11.78 -26.94 3.91
CA ALA A 10 -12.24 -25.77 4.66
C ALA A 10 -11.13 -25.19 5.55
N GLU A 11 -10.34 -26.06 6.19
CA GLU A 11 -9.16 -25.62 6.95
C GLU A 11 -8.11 -24.98 6.03
N CYS A 12 -7.88 -25.55 4.85
CA CYS A 12 -6.97 -24.95 3.87
C CYS A 12 -7.46 -23.60 3.36
N ALA A 13 -8.77 -23.42 3.13
CA ALA A 13 -9.36 -22.13 2.82
C ALA A 13 -9.13 -21.12 3.95
N LEU A 14 -9.34 -21.52 5.21
CA LEU A 14 -9.09 -20.66 6.37
C LEU A 14 -7.61 -20.27 6.48
N LYS A 15 -6.69 -21.21 6.29
CA LYS A 15 -5.23 -20.94 6.29
C LYS A 15 -4.79 -20.03 5.15
N CYS A 16 -5.49 -20.06 4.02
CA CYS A 16 -5.29 -19.16 2.89
C CYS A 16 -5.73 -17.72 3.22
N GLU A 17 -6.80 -17.56 4.01
CA GLU A 17 -7.27 -16.24 4.48
C GLU A 17 -6.41 -15.66 5.61
N LEU A 18 -5.80 -16.54 6.42
CA LEU A 18 -4.98 -16.15 7.55
C LEU A 18 -3.58 -15.71 7.14
N GLN A 19 -2.90 -14.96 8.02
CA GLN A 19 -1.57 -14.42 7.78
C GLN A 19 -0.48 -15.47 7.51
N PHE A 20 -0.78 -16.76 7.73
CA PHE A 20 0.17 -17.87 7.65
C PHE A 20 0.70 -18.08 6.23
N VAL A 21 -0.11 -17.79 5.21
CA VAL A 21 0.31 -17.87 3.81
C VAL A 21 0.10 -16.52 3.16
N ARG A 22 1.19 -15.77 3.08
CA ARG A 22 1.22 -14.45 2.43
C ARG A 22 0.72 -14.59 0.98
N CYS A 23 -0.23 -13.74 0.60
CA CYS A 23 -0.75 -13.61 -0.76
C CYS A 23 -1.58 -14.78 -1.29
N CYS A 24 -2.07 -15.67 -0.44
CA CYS A 24 -2.86 -16.80 -0.90
C CYS A 24 -4.17 -16.36 -1.58
N SER A 25 -4.37 -16.81 -2.82
CA SER A 25 -5.55 -16.57 -3.64
C SER A 25 -6.28 -17.85 -4.04
N ALA A 26 -5.62 -19.01 -3.88
CA ALA A 26 -6.24 -20.31 -4.06
C ALA A 26 -5.60 -21.34 -3.12
N ALA A 27 -6.40 -22.30 -2.66
CA ALA A 27 -5.95 -23.37 -1.80
C ALA A 27 -6.65 -24.69 -2.15
N ALA A 28 -5.93 -25.79 -1.98
CA ALA A 28 -6.46 -27.13 -2.16
C ALA A 28 -5.97 -28.06 -1.06
N PHE A 29 -6.74 -29.12 -0.77
CA PHE A 29 -6.40 -30.11 0.24
C PHE A 29 -6.06 -31.44 -0.43
N VAL A 30 -4.87 -31.96 -0.14
CA VAL A 30 -4.43 -33.30 -0.55
C VAL A 30 -4.74 -34.27 0.58
N SER A 31 -5.74 -35.13 0.39
CA SER A 31 -6.21 -36.07 1.41
C SER A 31 -5.18 -37.14 1.78
N GLU A 32 -4.42 -37.62 0.79
CA GLU A 32 -3.40 -38.67 0.96
C GLU A 32 -2.30 -38.26 1.94
N THR A 33 -1.86 -37.01 1.85
CA THR A 33 -0.76 -36.46 2.66
C THR A 33 -1.24 -35.55 3.79
N LYS A 34 -2.56 -35.36 3.94
CA LYS A 34 -3.17 -34.43 4.89
C LYS A 34 -2.52 -33.03 4.83
N THR A 35 -2.35 -32.53 3.60
CA THR A 35 -1.59 -31.30 3.33
C THR A 35 -2.44 -30.28 2.60
N CYS A 36 -2.37 -29.03 3.03
CA CYS A 36 -2.86 -27.88 2.29
C CYS A 36 -1.80 -27.40 1.30
N ILE A 37 -2.21 -27.14 0.06
CA ILE A 37 -1.40 -26.50 -0.96
C ILE A 37 -1.99 -25.14 -1.26
N PHE A 38 -1.14 -24.12 -1.34
CA PHE A 38 -1.54 -22.73 -1.51
C PHE A 38 -0.89 -22.11 -2.75
N SER A 39 -1.64 -21.28 -3.46
CA SER A 39 -1.15 -20.48 -4.57
C SER A 39 -1.52 -19.01 -4.40
N ALA A 40 -0.60 -18.13 -4.82
CA ALA A 40 -0.87 -16.70 -4.96
C ALA A 40 -1.65 -16.38 -6.25
N GLU A 41 -1.68 -17.31 -7.21
CA GLU A 41 -2.47 -17.20 -8.42
C GLU A 41 -3.86 -17.81 -8.20
N GLY A 42 -4.89 -16.97 -8.28
CA GLY A 42 -6.28 -17.43 -8.11
C GLY A 42 -6.73 -18.46 -9.16
N ASN A 43 -6.13 -18.45 -10.35
CA ASN A 43 -6.40 -19.40 -11.44
C ASN A 43 -5.37 -20.55 -11.50
N ALA A 44 -4.58 -20.76 -10.46
CA ALA A 44 -3.64 -21.88 -10.43
C ALA A 44 -4.33 -23.22 -10.70
N ASP A 45 -3.62 -24.07 -11.43
CA ASP A 45 -4.04 -25.43 -11.73
C ASP A 45 -3.58 -26.37 -10.60
N PHE A 46 -4.55 -27.07 -10.01
CA PHE A 46 -4.34 -28.07 -8.97
C PHE A 46 -4.69 -29.49 -9.45
N SER A 47 -5.03 -29.65 -10.73
CA SER A 47 -5.57 -30.91 -11.29
C SER A 47 -4.64 -32.11 -11.07
N SER A 48 -3.32 -31.91 -11.17
CA SER A 48 -2.31 -32.95 -10.95
C SER A 48 -2.05 -33.27 -9.47
N LEU A 49 -2.38 -32.34 -8.57
CA LEU A 49 -2.11 -32.46 -7.13
C LEU A 49 -3.34 -32.96 -6.36
N VAL A 50 -4.54 -32.65 -6.86
CA VAL A 50 -5.80 -33.02 -6.24
C VAL A 50 -6.80 -33.49 -7.31
N PRO A 51 -6.61 -34.71 -7.88
CA PRO A 51 -7.48 -35.23 -8.92
C PRO A 51 -8.93 -35.35 -8.42
N GLY A 52 -9.83 -34.54 -8.98
CA GLY A 52 -11.25 -34.52 -8.59
C GLY A 52 -11.56 -33.92 -7.22
N GLY A 53 -10.57 -33.32 -6.54
CA GLY A 53 -10.79 -32.66 -5.25
C GLY A 53 -11.24 -31.20 -5.36
N SER A 54 -11.82 -30.70 -4.27
CA SER A 54 -12.30 -29.32 -4.20
C SER A 54 -11.14 -28.32 -4.07
N VAL A 55 -11.13 -27.32 -4.95
CA VAL A 55 -10.20 -26.19 -4.90
C VAL A 55 -10.96 -24.96 -4.39
N TYR A 56 -10.48 -24.38 -3.31
CA TYR A 56 -10.91 -23.06 -2.86
C TYR A 56 -10.21 -22.00 -3.70
N ARG A 57 -10.98 -21.04 -4.22
CA ARG A 57 -10.47 -19.86 -4.93
C ARG A 57 -11.08 -18.62 -4.31
N LYS A 58 -10.24 -17.66 -3.95
CA LYS A 58 -10.68 -16.40 -3.40
C LYS A 58 -11.45 -15.62 -4.47
N ASP A 59 -12.66 -15.21 -4.13
CA ASP A 59 -13.47 -14.43 -5.03
C ASP A 59 -12.83 -13.05 -5.21
N LYS A 60 -12.40 -12.74 -6.45
CA LYS A 60 -11.82 -11.43 -6.80
C LYS A 60 -12.89 -10.35 -6.95
N ARG A 61 -14.14 -10.56 -6.51
CA ARG A 61 -15.13 -9.50 -6.41
C ARG A 61 -14.46 -8.30 -5.73
N ARG A 62 -14.19 -7.27 -6.53
CA ARG A 62 -13.56 -6.03 -6.08
C ARG A 62 -14.31 -5.64 -4.81
N PRO A 63 -13.63 -5.41 -3.68
CA PRO A 63 -14.21 -4.58 -2.66
C PRO A 63 -14.67 -3.34 -3.40
N ASP A 64 -15.98 -3.08 -3.38
CA ASP A 64 -16.58 -2.03 -4.19
C ASP A 64 -15.69 -0.79 -4.11
N ALA A 65 -15.35 -0.18 -5.26
CA ALA A 65 -14.59 1.07 -5.27
C ALA A 65 -15.30 2.20 -4.47
N GLY A 66 -16.52 1.92 -3.97
CA GLY A 66 -17.33 2.72 -3.08
C GLY A 66 -17.29 2.39 -1.58
N THR A 67 -16.66 1.30 -1.10
CA THR A 67 -16.62 1.04 0.35
C THR A 67 -15.63 1.99 1.02
N PHE A 68 -16.14 3.00 1.74
CA PHE A 68 -15.33 3.90 2.55
C PHE A 68 -14.61 3.10 3.63
N ARG A 69 -13.28 3.02 3.55
CA ARG A 69 -12.45 2.41 4.59
C ARG A 69 -12.20 3.46 5.68
N LEU A 70 -13.13 3.53 6.63
CA LEU A 70 -13.08 4.48 7.73
C LEU A 70 -12.31 3.92 8.92
N VAL A 71 -11.53 4.78 9.57
CA VAL A 71 -10.74 4.48 10.78
C VAL A 71 -11.01 5.56 11.81
N GLN A 72 -11.22 5.15 13.07
CA GLN A 72 -11.23 6.06 14.21
C GLN A 72 -9.83 6.12 14.81
N ALA A 73 -9.28 7.32 14.99
CA ALA A 73 -8.01 7.55 15.68
C ALA A 73 -8.07 8.89 16.43
N ASP A 74 -7.65 8.91 17.69
CA ASP A 74 -7.64 10.11 18.53
C ASP A 74 -8.97 10.88 18.55
N GLY A 75 -10.10 10.15 18.58
CA GLY A 75 -11.45 10.73 18.56
C GLY A 75 -11.87 11.35 17.22
N ARG A 76 -11.10 11.16 16.14
CA ARG A 76 -11.37 11.67 14.79
C ARG A 76 -11.64 10.53 13.82
N THR A 77 -12.48 10.80 12.83
CA THR A 77 -12.77 9.87 11.73
C THR A 77 -11.85 10.15 10.55
N PHE A 78 -11.23 9.11 10.00
CA PHE A 78 -10.37 9.20 8.83
C PHE A 78 -10.82 8.26 7.73
N GLN A 79 -10.71 8.69 6.48
CA GLN A 79 -10.82 7.84 5.30
C GLN A 79 -9.42 7.41 4.84
N VAL A 80 -9.17 6.10 4.79
CA VAL A 80 -7.91 5.57 4.28
C VAL A 80 -7.86 5.70 2.75
N ILE A 81 -6.79 6.29 2.23
CA ILE A 81 -6.56 6.49 0.78
C ILE A 81 -5.45 5.59 0.22
N GLN A 82 -4.60 5.06 1.09
CA GLN A 82 -3.55 4.10 0.77
C GLN A 82 -3.31 3.20 1.97
N HIS A 83 -3.05 1.92 1.74
CA HIS A 83 -2.60 1.00 2.77
C HIS A 83 -1.64 -0.05 2.19
N ARG A 84 -0.57 -0.37 2.92
CA ARG A 84 0.35 -1.49 2.68
C ARG A 84 0.55 -2.27 3.97
N SER A 85 0.35 -3.57 3.95
CA SER A 85 0.50 -4.46 5.11
C SER A 85 0.80 -5.92 4.75
N LYS A 86 0.57 -6.32 3.49
CA LYS A 86 0.83 -7.68 3.02
C LYS A 86 1.76 -7.75 1.83
N GLY A 87 1.85 -6.73 0.99
CA GLY A 87 2.76 -6.68 -0.16
C GLY A 87 2.43 -7.66 -1.28
N CYS A 88 1.18 -8.09 -1.38
CA CYS A 88 0.69 -9.03 -2.40
C CYS A 88 0.28 -8.32 -3.68
N LEU A 89 -0.28 -7.12 -3.52
CA LEU A 89 -0.53 -6.22 -4.62
C LEU A 89 0.77 -5.53 -5.05
N SER A 90 1.11 -5.67 -6.34
CA SER A 90 2.16 -4.86 -6.94
C SER A 90 1.72 -3.38 -7.01
N PHE A 91 2.57 -2.51 -6.51
CA PHE A 91 2.47 -1.05 -6.66
C PHE A 91 3.36 -0.52 -7.79
N ALA A 92 4.12 -1.39 -8.48
CA ALA A 92 4.80 -1.04 -9.73
C ALA A 92 3.75 -0.94 -10.85
N ARG A 93 3.13 0.25 -10.98
CA ARG A 93 1.94 0.50 -11.79
C ARG A 93 2.11 1.73 -12.67
N GLY A 94 1.44 1.72 -13.82
CA GLY A 94 1.44 2.84 -14.75
C GLY A 94 0.54 3.99 -14.31
N TRP A 95 0.65 5.12 -15.00
CA TRP A 95 -0.11 6.35 -14.73
C TRP A 95 -1.62 6.10 -14.64
N VAL A 96 -2.19 5.42 -15.63
CA VAL A 96 -3.64 5.18 -15.72
C VAL A 96 -4.16 4.39 -14.51
N GLU A 97 -3.38 3.42 -14.02
CA GLU A 97 -3.74 2.63 -12.84
C GLU A 97 -3.65 3.49 -11.57
N TYR A 98 -2.63 4.32 -11.41
CA TYR A 98 -2.54 5.27 -10.28
C TYR A 98 -3.65 6.33 -10.28
N VAL A 99 -4.10 6.76 -11.46
CA VAL A 99 -5.24 7.67 -11.56
C VAL A 99 -6.54 6.98 -11.13
N ARG A 100 -6.78 5.76 -11.62
CA ARG A 100 -8.00 5.00 -11.37
C ARG A 100 -8.08 4.41 -9.96
N GLY A 101 -6.95 4.02 -9.40
CA GLY A 101 -6.86 3.20 -8.19
C GLY A 101 -6.75 1.70 -8.49
N PHE A 102 -6.18 0.98 -7.53
CA PHE A 102 -5.99 -0.47 -7.56
C PHE A 102 -5.98 -1.03 -6.13
N SER A 103 -6.48 -2.25 -5.94
CA SER A 103 -6.61 -2.85 -4.60
C SER A 103 -6.60 -4.37 -4.65
N ASP A 104 -6.18 -4.98 -3.54
CA ASP A 104 -6.59 -6.30 -3.09
C ASP A 104 -7.36 -6.16 -1.76
N ASP A 105 -7.49 -7.25 -1.00
CA ASP A 105 -8.23 -7.24 0.28
C ASP A 105 -7.51 -6.45 1.38
N THR A 106 -6.21 -6.26 1.25
CA THR A 106 -5.32 -5.75 2.29
C THR A 106 -4.61 -4.47 1.87
N ASP A 107 -3.98 -4.47 0.70
CA ASP A 107 -3.20 -3.37 0.17
C ASP A 107 -4.00 -2.65 -0.92
N PHE A 108 -3.95 -1.32 -0.93
CA PHE A 108 -4.64 -0.56 -1.97
C PHE A 108 -4.14 0.88 -2.12
N TRP A 109 -4.46 1.44 -3.28
CA TRP A 109 -4.39 2.85 -3.62
C TRP A 109 -5.75 3.30 -4.15
N THR A 110 -6.38 4.28 -3.49
CA THR A 110 -7.73 4.75 -3.82
C THR A 110 -7.84 5.44 -5.19
N GLY A 111 -6.72 5.93 -5.75
CA GLY A 111 -6.69 6.58 -7.05
C GLY A 111 -6.57 8.11 -6.95
N LEU A 112 -5.69 8.70 -7.78
CA LEU A 112 -5.43 10.15 -7.78
C LEU A 112 -6.70 10.95 -8.12
N HIS A 113 -7.55 10.44 -9.01
CA HIS A 113 -8.79 11.13 -9.35
C HIS A 113 -9.70 11.31 -8.13
N LYS A 114 -9.87 10.25 -7.33
CA LYS A 114 -10.70 10.29 -6.12
C LYS A 114 -10.04 11.11 -5.01
N ILE A 115 -8.72 11.04 -4.86
CA ILE A 115 -7.98 11.88 -3.89
C ILE A 115 -8.13 13.38 -4.26
N HIS A 116 -8.05 13.72 -5.55
CA HIS A 116 -8.30 15.08 -6.03
C HIS A 116 -9.73 15.53 -5.71
N GLN A 117 -10.76 14.70 -5.98
CA GLN A 117 -12.14 15.02 -5.63
C GLN A 117 -12.34 15.29 -4.13
N LEU A 118 -11.63 14.56 -3.27
CA LEU A 118 -11.74 14.68 -1.81
C LEU A 118 -11.03 15.91 -1.24
N THR A 119 -9.97 16.39 -1.92
CA THR A 119 -9.02 17.34 -1.32
C THR A 119 -8.80 18.62 -2.13
N GLY A 120 -9.16 18.64 -3.42
CA GLY A 120 -8.78 19.70 -4.36
C GLY A 120 -9.38 21.07 -4.04
N SER A 121 -10.67 21.12 -3.68
CA SER A 121 -11.35 22.36 -3.26
C SER A 121 -11.49 22.49 -1.74
N SER A 122 -11.29 21.39 -1.01
CA SER A 122 -11.38 21.33 0.45
C SER A 122 -10.16 20.59 0.98
N PRO A 123 -9.01 21.28 1.14
CA PRO A 123 -7.81 20.68 1.70
C PRO A 123 -8.10 20.01 3.05
N LYS A 124 -7.51 18.83 3.28
CA LYS A 124 -7.76 17.99 4.46
C LYS A 124 -6.51 17.87 5.31
N THR A 125 -6.67 17.43 6.56
CA THR A 125 -5.54 16.91 7.32
C THR A 125 -5.18 15.53 6.78
N LEU A 126 -3.95 15.36 6.31
CA LEU A 126 -3.38 14.05 5.99
C LEU A 126 -2.74 13.48 7.26
N ARG A 127 -3.09 12.25 7.62
CA ARG A 127 -2.43 11.45 8.65
C ARG A 127 -1.72 10.26 8.01
N VAL A 128 -0.46 10.09 8.34
CA VAL A 128 0.38 8.95 7.95
C VAL A 128 0.64 8.13 9.19
N GLU A 129 0.32 6.86 9.15
CA GLU A 129 0.69 5.90 10.19
C GLU A 129 1.60 4.83 9.60
N ALA A 130 2.75 4.65 10.22
CA ALA A 130 3.81 3.76 9.80
C ALA A 130 4.20 2.84 10.96
N THR A 131 4.20 1.53 10.73
CA THR A 131 4.62 0.53 11.72
C THR A 131 5.92 -0.11 11.28
N THR A 132 6.93 -0.13 12.16
CA THR A 132 8.22 -0.79 11.92
C THR A 132 8.11 -2.30 12.09
N TRP A 133 9.15 -3.05 11.71
CA TRP A 133 9.22 -4.50 11.96
C TRP A 133 9.37 -4.86 13.43
N SER A 134 9.81 -3.91 14.27
CA SER A 134 9.79 -3.99 15.73
C SER A 134 8.44 -3.61 16.36
N ASP A 135 7.38 -3.50 15.56
CA ASP A 135 6.01 -3.19 15.99
C ASP A 135 5.83 -1.83 16.67
N VAL A 136 6.70 -0.87 16.37
CA VAL A 136 6.58 0.52 16.84
C VAL A 136 5.75 1.33 15.85
N LEU A 137 4.72 2.02 16.34
CA LEU A 137 3.86 2.90 15.56
C LEU A 137 4.39 4.34 15.55
N TYR A 138 4.57 4.87 14.35
CA TYR A 138 4.88 6.26 14.07
C TYR A 138 3.73 6.95 13.34
N VAL A 139 3.46 8.19 13.72
CA VAL A 139 2.38 9.05 13.25
C VAL A 139 2.97 10.36 12.78
N GLY A 140 2.58 10.79 11.58
CA GLY A 140 2.88 12.10 11.02
C GLY A 140 1.62 12.74 10.46
N GLU A 141 1.32 13.98 10.85
CA GLU A 141 0.17 14.73 10.38
C GLU A 141 0.55 16.00 9.63
N TYR A 142 -0.21 16.32 8.59
CA TYR A 142 0.03 17.44 7.68
C TYR A 142 -1.28 18.19 7.47
N SER A 143 -1.30 19.50 7.75
CA SER A 143 -2.47 20.35 7.50
C SER A 143 -2.56 20.72 6.02
N GLY A 144 -3.77 21.01 5.55
CA GLY A 144 -3.99 21.59 4.21
C GLY A 144 -3.54 20.70 3.05
N PHE A 145 -3.51 19.37 3.24
CA PHE A 145 -3.17 18.44 2.19
C PHE A 145 -4.19 18.52 1.05
N SER A 146 -3.68 18.69 -0.17
CA SER A 146 -4.47 18.76 -1.40
C SER A 146 -3.72 18.12 -2.57
N VAL A 147 -4.51 17.54 -3.47
CA VAL A 147 -4.02 17.00 -4.75
C VAL A 147 -4.69 17.75 -5.89
N GLY A 148 -3.89 18.27 -6.81
CA GLY A 148 -4.34 18.99 -7.99
C GLY A 148 -5.09 18.10 -9.00
N SER A 149 -5.64 18.72 -10.04
CA SER A 149 -6.33 17.99 -11.11
C SER A 149 -5.35 17.28 -12.05
N ALA A 150 -5.88 16.51 -13.00
CA ALA A 150 -5.06 15.87 -14.04
C ALA A 150 -4.27 16.87 -14.90
N ILE A 151 -4.78 18.09 -15.09
CA ILE A 151 -4.12 19.16 -15.84
C ILE A 151 -2.83 19.58 -15.14
N ASN A 152 -2.85 19.61 -13.81
CA ASN A 152 -1.69 19.93 -12.98
C ASN A 152 -0.92 18.66 -12.58
N SER A 153 -0.99 17.58 -13.38
CA SER A 153 -0.33 16.30 -13.11
C SER A 153 -0.51 15.79 -11.67
N TYR A 154 -1.67 16.05 -11.07
CA TYR A 154 -1.99 15.72 -9.68
C TYR A 154 -0.96 16.21 -8.66
N THR A 155 -0.43 17.44 -8.83
CA THR A 155 0.51 18.05 -7.87
C THR A 155 0.00 17.98 -6.44
N MET A 156 0.87 17.55 -5.51
CA MET A 156 0.55 17.53 -4.08
C MET A 156 1.02 18.79 -3.40
N ASN A 157 0.16 19.36 -2.56
CA ASN A 157 0.52 20.44 -1.66
C ASN A 157 0.07 20.12 -0.24
N TYR A 158 0.77 20.64 0.76
CA TYR A 158 0.28 20.75 2.14
C TYR A 158 0.75 22.07 2.77
N GLY A 159 0.04 22.50 3.81
CA GLY A 159 0.33 23.72 4.57
C GLY A 159 1.53 23.55 5.50
N SER A 160 1.34 22.77 6.58
CA SER A 160 2.38 22.57 7.59
C SER A 160 2.41 21.13 8.10
N TYR A 161 3.60 20.66 8.49
CA TYR A 161 3.74 19.46 9.31
C TYR A 161 3.32 19.76 10.76
N LEU A 162 2.43 18.96 11.32
CA LEU A 162 1.82 19.15 12.63
C LEU A 162 2.59 18.39 13.70
N SER A 163 3.68 18.97 14.19
CA SER A 163 4.57 18.33 15.17
C SER A 163 3.88 17.97 16.49
N SER A 164 2.87 18.73 16.92
CA SER A 164 2.14 18.48 18.17
C SER A 164 1.26 17.23 18.13
N SER A 165 0.84 16.77 16.95
CA SER A 165 0.07 15.54 16.75
C SER A 165 0.87 14.42 16.07
N SER A 166 2.20 14.57 16.03
CA SER A 166 3.11 13.63 15.37
C SER A 166 4.20 13.15 16.31
N ASN A 167 4.65 11.89 16.15
CA ASN A 167 5.80 11.34 16.87
C ASN A 167 6.95 10.89 15.93
N MET A 168 6.85 11.18 14.62
CA MET A 168 7.94 11.00 13.67
C MET A 168 9.06 12.01 13.91
N THR A 169 10.30 11.59 13.66
CA THR A 169 11.52 12.38 13.92
C THR A 169 11.71 13.55 12.95
N SER A 170 11.01 13.55 11.81
CA SER A 170 11.11 14.62 10.80
C SER A 170 9.95 14.61 9.81
N ASP A 171 9.74 15.76 9.16
CA ASP A 171 8.88 15.90 7.99
C ASP A 171 9.49 15.19 6.76
N SER A 172 8.89 14.07 6.37
CA SER A 172 9.34 13.26 5.22
C SER A 172 8.61 13.57 3.91
N LEU A 173 7.68 14.54 3.92
CA LEU A 173 7.00 15.08 2.74
C LEU A 173 7.52 16.44 2.31
N ALA A 174 8.39 17.08 3.10
CA ALA A 174 8.97 18.39 2.79
C ALA A 174 9.59 18.46 1.37
N HIS A 175 10.21 17.37 0.90
CA HIS A 175 10.75 17.32 -0.46
C HIS A 175 9.70 17.12 -1.54
N ASN A 176 8.54 16.55 -1.19
CA ASN A 176 7.45 16.23 -2.10
C ASN A 176 6.46 17.39 -2.27
N ASN A 177 6.46 18.38 -1.36
CA ASN A 177 5.53 19.51 -1.40
C ASN A 177 5.68 20.31 -2.71
N GLY A 178 4.58 20.53 -3.41
CA GLY A 178 4.53 21.21 -4.71
C GLY A 178 4.97 20.35 -5.90
N MET A 179 5.30 19.07 -5.70
CA MET A 179 5.76 18.19 -6.78
C MET A 179 4.59 17.52 -7.51
N GLN A 180 4.77 17.33 -8.82
CA GLN A 180 3.86 16.57 -9.66
C GLN A 180 3.98 15.07 -9.35
N PHE A 181 2.92 14.30 -9.59
CA PHE A 181 2.99 12.85 -9.45
C PHE A 181 3.77 12.25 -10.62
N SER A 182 4.65 11.28 -10.37
CA SER A 182 5.39 10.56 -11.42
C SER A 182 5.19 9.06 -11.28
N THR A 183 5.22 8.35 -12.40
CA THR A 183 5.15 6.89 -12.52
C THR A 183 6.20 6.38 -13.51
N MET A 184 6.40 5.07 -13.60
CA MET A 184 7.41 4.46 -14.46
C MET A 184 7.23 4.78 -15.96
N ASP A 185 6.00 5.11 -16.36
CA ASP A 185 5.59 5.47 -17.72
C ASP A 185 5.28 6.96 -17.90
N ARG A 186 5.45 7.78 -16.84
CA ARG A 186 5.27 9.24 -16.89
C ARG A 186 6.15 9.94 -15.87
N ASP A 187 7.27 10.44 -16.36
CA ASP A 187 8.25 11.18 -15.55
C ASP A 187 7.89 12.68 -15.48
N ASN A 188 7.45 13.12 -14.31
CA ASN A 188 7.19 14.53 -14.00
C ASN A 188 8.09 15.03 -12.84
N ASP A 189 9.15 14.30 -12.51
CA ASP A 189 10.05 14.66 -11.41
C ASP A 189 11.14 15.65 -11.86
N GLY A 190 11.90 16.17 -10.90
CA GLY A 190 12.93 17.18 -11.14
C GLY A 190 14.34 16.62 -11.31
N HIS A 191 14.49 15.31 -11.42
CA HIS A 191 15.79 14.64 -11.54
C HIS A 191 16.13 14.34 -13.01
N SER A 192 17.41 14.19 -13.33
CA SER A 192 17.85 13.89 -14.71
C SER A 192 17.55 12.46 -15.16
N ALA A 193 17.21 11.58 -14.21
CA ALA A 193 16.81 10.20 -14.42
C ALA A 193 15.56 9.92 -13.59
N SER A 194 14.67 9.05 -14.09
CA SER A 194 13.39 8.79 -13.44
C SER A 194 13.52 8.26 -12.02
N CYS A 195 12.98 9.03 -11.08
CA CYS A 195 12.88 8.61 -9.68
C CYS A 195 11.91 7.45 -9.53
N SER A 196 10.83 7.39 -10.31
CA SER A 196 9.91 6.26 -10.25
C SER A 196 10.63 4.94 -10.55
N VAL A 197 11.40 4.89 -11.64
CA VAL A 197 12.16 3.69 -12.04
C VAL A 197 13.20 3.31 -10.97
N SER A 198 13.98 4.28 -10.50
CA SER A 198 15.00 4.04 -9.46
C SER A 198 14.45 3.81 -8.04
N ARG A 199 13.13 3.95 -7.84
CA ARG A 199 12.44 3.73 -6.55
C ARG A 199 11.48 2.55 -6.59
N GLY A 200 11.81 1.55 -7.40
CA GLY A 200 11.08 0.29 -7.49
C GLY A 200 9.86 0.37 -8.39
N ASN A 201 9.92 1.20 -9.43
CA ASN A 201 8.80 1.52 -10.33
C ASN A 201 7.56 2.07 -9.60
N ALA A 202 7.77 2.71 -8.45
CA ALA A 202 6.71 3.23 -7.61
C ALA A 202 6.15 4.54 -8.17
N GLY A 203 4.85 4.77 -8.03
CA GLY A 203 4.25 6.08 -8.26
C GLY A 203 4.31 6.97 -7.02
N TRP A 204 4.86 8.18 -7.13
CA TRP A 204 4.92 9.13 -6.02
C TRP A 204 5.14 10.57 -6.50
N TRP A 205 4.96 11.54 -5.60
CA TRP A 205 5.28 12.96 -5.84
C TRP A 205 6.78 13.22 -5.72
N PHE A 206 7.60 12.63 -6.59
CA PHE A 206 9.06 12.72 -6.50
C PHE A 206 9.58 14.12 -6.85
N LYS A 207 10.67 14.52 -6.20
CA LYS A 207 11.50 15.69 -6.51
C LYS A 207 12.82 15.28 -7.15
N ALA A 208 13.75 14.77 -6.32
CA ALA A 208 15.08 14.29 -6.73
C ALA A 208 15.78 13.49 -5.61
N CYS A 209 15.30 12.32 -5.16
CA CYS A 209 14.02 11.72 -5.45
C CYS A 209 13.01 12.00 -4.33
N SER A 210 13.11 11.37 -3.16
CA SER A 210 12.23 11.67 -2.03
C SER A 210 12.80 11.17 -0.70
N ARG A 211 12.23 11.66 0.40
CA ARG A 211 12.42 11.19 1.78
C ARG A 211 11.36 10.16 2.22
N SER A 212 10.45 9.81 1.32
CA SER A 212 9.43 8.80 1.55
C SER A 212 9.13 8.04 0.25
N ASN A 213 8.78 6.77 0.38
CA ASN A 213 8.29 5.96 -0.74
C ASN A 213 7.22 4.97 -0.26
N PRO A 214 6.03 5.43 0.16
CA PRO A 214 5.00 4.53 0.69
C PRO A 214 4.48 3.52 -0.36
N ASN A 215 4.72 3.81 -1.63
CA ASN A 215 4.31 3.00 -2.77
C ASN A 215 5.44 2.11 -3.32
N GLY A 216 6.57 2.04 -2.63
CA GLY A 216 7.71 1.19 -2.99
C GLY A 216 7.43 -0.32 -2.93
N LEU A 217 8.48 -1.08 -3.21
CA LEU A 217 8.51 -2.53 -3.08
C LEU A 217 8.28 -2.93 -1.62
N TYR A 218 7.35 -3.83 -1.39
CA TYR A 218 7.13 -4.32 -0.04
C TYR A 218 8.21 -5.35 0.31
N ARG A 219 8.89 -5.18 1.45
CA ARG A 219 9.85 -6.14 2.02
C ARG A 219 9.20 -6.89 3.18
N ASP A 220 9.52 -8.16 3.38
CA ASP A 220 9.02 -9.00 4.48
C ASP A 220 9.84 -8.92 5.77
N THR A 221 10.85 -8.04 5.78
CA THR A 221 11.73 -7.86 6.92
C THR A 221 12.30 -6.45 6.92
N ALA A 222 12.82 -6.05 8.09
CA ALA A 222 13.64 -4.86 8.23
C ALA A 222 14.83 -4.95 7.28
N SER A 223 14.88 -4.05 6.32
CA SER A 223 15.98 -3.94 5.37
C SER A 223 16.11 -2.50 4.93
N THR A 224 17.35 -2.00 4.86
CA THR A 224 17.61 -0.67 4.31
C THR A 224 17.60 -0.77 2.80
N ASP A 225 16.49 -0.35 2.19
CA ASP A 225 16.31 -0.40 0.74
C ASP A 225 15.48 0.79 0.28
N MET A 226 16.11 1.64 -0.51
CA MET A 226 15.52 2.85 -1.07
C MET A 226 14.43 2.59 -2.13
N HIS A 227 14.31 1.36 -2.62
CA HIS A 227 13.20 0.91 -3.47
C HIS A 227 11.99 0.48 -2.65
N SER A 228 12.16 0.29 -1.34
CA SER A 228 11.13 -0.31 -0.49
C SER A 228 10.07 0.69 -0.01
N VAL A 229 9.08 0.18 0.72
CA VAL A 229 8.13 1.00 1.48
C VAL A 229 8.87 1.61 2.68
N TYR A 230 9.24 2.89 2.59
CA TYR A 230 9.94 3.59 3.69
C TYR A 230 9.38 4.99 3.95
N TRP A 231 9.65 5.48 5.16
CA TRP A 231 9.36 6.86 5.59
C TRP A 231 10.44 7.32 6.56
N THR A 232 11.31 8.26 6.15
CA THR A 232 12.51 8.59 6.94
C THR A 232 12.22 9.01 8.38
N GLY A 233 11.11 9.73 8.60
CA GLY A 233 10.69 10.19 9.92
C GLY A 233 10.27 9.05 10.87
N ALA A 234 9.91 7.88 10.34
CA ALA A 234 9.56 6.71 11.14
C ALA A 234 10.79 5.86 11.53
N THR A 235 11.91 6.02 10.82
CA THR A 235 13.11 5.17 11.00
C THR A 235 14.37 6.00 11.24
N SER A 236 14.22 7.23 11.72
CA SER A 236 15.35 8.13 12.02
C SER A 236 16.33 8.30 10.85
N GLY A 237 15.80 8.33 9.62
CA GLY A 237 16.58 8.53 8.39
C GLY A 237 17.22 7.27 7.80
N SER A 238 17.10 6.10 8.42
CA SER A 238 17.73 4.87 7.95
C SER A 238 17.18 4.32 6.63
N ASN A 239 15.98 4.76 6.20
CA ASN A 239 15.24 4.18 5.07
C ASN A 239 14.97 2.68 5.24
N GLU A 240 14.81 2.22 6.48
CA GLU A 240 14.40 0.85 6.76
C GLU A 240 12.97 0.62 6.26
N ALA A 241 12.76 -0.54 5.62
CA ALA A 241 11.46 -0.95 5.13
C ALA A 241 10.44 -1.06 6.28
N LEU A 242 9.23 -0.54 6.07
CA LEU A 242 8.14 -0.56 7.03
C LEU A 242 7.34 -1.87 6.93
N LYS A 243 6.86 -2.35 8.09
CA LYS A 243 5.94 -3.49 8.20
C LYS A 243 4.52 -3.12 7.78
N SER A 244 4.10 -1.89 8.03
CA SER A 244 2.82 -1.38 7.54
C SER A 244 2.88 0.12 7.33
N ILE A 245 2.12 0.64 6.37
CA ILE A 245 1.87 2.07 6.22
C ILE A 245 0.45 2.31 5.74
N ARG A 246 -0.21 3.33 6.29
CA ARG A 246 -1.47 3.87 5.76
C ARG A 246 -1.45 5.38 5.69
N LEU A 247 -2.02 5.91 4.62
CA LEU A 247 -2.29 7.34 4.44
C LEU A 247 -3.79 7.56 4.53
N MET A 248 -4.20 8.56 5.30
CA MET A 248 -5.60 8.77 5.62
C MET A 248 -5.95 10.26 5.64
N LEU A 249 -7.15 10.60 5.19
CA LEU A 249 -7.67 11.95 5.20
C LEU A 249 -8.67 12.11 6.34
N GLN A 250 -8.49 13.13 7.17
CA GLN A 250 -9.46 13.45 8.22
C GLN A 250 -10.78 13.87 7.58
N LEU A 251 -11.87 13.22 7.99
CA LEU A 251 -13.23 13.65 7.67
C LEU A 251 -13.67 14.71 8.67
N ALA A 252 -14.50 15.63 8.19
CA ALA A 252 -15.10 16.68 9.02
C ALA A 252 -16.07 16.09 10.05
#